data_AF-A0A7G1KU27-F1
#
_entry.id   AF-A0A7G1KU27-F1
#
_cell.length_a   1.000
_cell.length_b   1.000
_cell.length_c   1.000
_cell.angle_alpha   90.00
_cell.angle_beta   90.00
_cell.angle_gamma   90.00
#
_symmetry.space_group_name_H-M   'P 1'
#
loop_
_entity.id
_entity.type
_entity.pdbx_description
1 polymer ?
#
loop_
_entity_poly.entity_id
_entity_poly.type
_entity_poly.pdbx_seq_one_letter_code
_entity_poly.pdbx_strand_id
1 'polypeptide(L)'
;MAWTLILMRHGKSSYPPGVADHERPLAPRGRREAGLAGDWLRDTQPAIDAVRCSDSVRTRETLAATGLTAPVHYEPSIYEASARALIELIQLCDDKVRTLLLIGHSPGIPWTAWELAANRDSAAATDLSRKFPTSALAVLEFERPWAQADPGTGELTRFHVPR
;
A
#
# COMPACT_ATOMS: atom_id res chain seq x y z
N MET A 1 21.98 0.82 -3.56
CA MET A 1 20.88 1.36 -2.73
C MET A 1 19.58 0.92 -3.37
N ALA A 2 18.69 0.27 -2.62
CA ALA A 2 17.44 -0.27 -3.13
C ALA A 2 16.32 0.79 -3.17
N TRP A 3 15.31 0.57 -4.02
CA TRP A 3 14.02 1.25 -3.99
C TRP A 3 13.04 0.41 -3.17
N THR A 4 12.29 1.05 -2.28
CA THR A 4 11.37 0.38 -1.35
C THR A 4 9.93 0.75 -1.71
N LEU A 5 9.15 -0.24 -2.11
CA LEU A 5 7.72 -0.11 -2.36
C LEU A 5 6.94 -0.64 -1.17
N ILE A 6 6.06 0.18 -0.62
CA ILE A 6 5.16 -0.21 0.47
C ILE A 6 3.74 -0.17 -0.09
N LEU A 7 3.09 -1.33 -0.10
CA LEU A 7 1.72 -1.50 -0.58
C LEU A 7 0.79 -1.69 0.61
N MET A 8 -0.12 -0.74 0.84
CA MET A 8 -1.06 -0.76 1.96
C MET A 8 -2.51 -0.83 1.45
N ARG A 9 -3.27 -1.79 1.99
CA ARG A 9 -4.73 -1.79 1.82
C ARG A 9 -5.34 -0.82 2.83
N HIS A 10 -6.31 -0.03 2.40
CA HIS A 10 -7.06 0.87 3.28
C HIS A 10 -7.57 0.17 4.56
N GLY A 11 -7.73 0.95 5.62
CA GLY A 11 -8.26 0.49 6.89
C GLY A 11 -9.73 0.07 6.82
N LYS A 12 -10.22 -0.63 7.85
CA LYS A 12 -11.60 -1.10 7.87
C LYS A 12 -12.59 0.06 7.73
N SER A 13 -13.38 0.05 6.67
CA SER A 13 -14.42 1.05 6.40
C SER A 13 -15.73 0.74 7.12
N SER A 14 -16.51 1.80 7.35
CA SER A 14 -17.89 1.77 7.82
C SER A 14 -18.87 1.63 6.64
N TYR A 15 -20.15 1.43 6.94
CA TYR A 15 -21.26 1.37 5.97
C TYR A 15 -22.46 2.19 6.47
N PRO A 16 -22.37 3.53 6.53
CA PRO A 16 -23.52 4.35 6.88
C PRO A 16 -24.61 4.25 5.80
N PRO A 17 -25.91 4.24 6.16
CA PRO A 17 -26.99 4.23 5.18
C PRO A 17 -26.95 5.43 4.23
N GLY A 18 -27.15 5.19 2.94
CA GLY A 18 -27.24 6.26 1.92
C GLY A 18 -25.92 6.87 1.47
N VAL A 19 -24.77 6.34 1.90
CA VAL A 19 -23.44 6.84 1.50
C VAL A 19 -22.90 6.06 0.30
N ALA A 20 -22.45 6.76 -0.74
CA ALA A 20 -21.84 6.14 -1.92
C ALA A 20 -20.54 5.42 -1.56
N ASP A 21 -20.15 4.36 -2.29
CA ASP A 21 -19.00 3.54 -1.87
C ASP A 21 -17.71 4.35 -1.70
N HIS A 22 -17.44 5.23 -2.66
CA HIS A 22 -16.26 6.11 -2.68
C HIS A 22 -16.19 7.05 -1.46
N GLU A 23 -17.35 7.42 -0.92
CA GLU A 23 -17.50 8.33 0.23
C GLU A 23 -17.52 7.60 1.58
N ARG A 24 -17.47 6.26 1.60
CA ARG A 24 -17.51 5.50 2.85
C ARG A 24 -16.32 5.85 3.74
N PRO A 25 -16.56 6.25 5.01
CA PRO A 25 -15.49 6.58 5.94
C PRO A 25 -14.88 5.33 6.57
N LEU A 26 -13.79 5.51 7.32
CA LEU A 26 -13.29 4.45 8.19
C LEU A 26 -14.24 4.17 9.35
N ALA A 27 -14.28 2.90 9.76
CA ALA A 27 -14.80 2.50 11.05
C ALA A 27 -13.77 2.84 12.15
N PRO A 28 -14.16 2.95 13.44
CA PRO A 28 -13.24 3.22 14.54
C PRO A 28 -12.05 2.25 14.59
N ARG A 29 -12.31 0.96 14.33
CA ARG A 29 -11.25 -0.06 14.21
C ARG A 29 -10.26 0.25 13.09
N GLY A 30 -10.75 0.67 11.92
CA GLY A 30 -9.89 0.99 10.77
C GLY A 30 -8.98 2.18 11.05
N ARG A 31 -9.49 3.21 11.73
CA ARG A 31 -8.66 4.35 12.19
C ARG A 31 -7.57 3.91 13.15
N ARG A 32 -7.90 3.08 14.15
CA ARG A 32 -6.91 2.54 15.10
C ARG A 32 -5.82 1.73 14.40
N GLU A 33 -6.21 0.76 13.57
CA GLU A 33 -5.25 -0.11 12.86
C GLU A 33 -4.38 0.67 11.87
N ALA A 34 -4.91 1.73 11.25
CA ALA A 34 -4.11 2.64 10.42
C ALA A 34 -3.09 3.45 11.23
N GLY A 35 -3.44 3.88 12.45
CA GLY A 35 -2.49 4.49 13.38
C GLY A 35 -1.32 3.56 13.73
N LEU A 36 -1.64 2.32 14.11
CA LEU A 36 -0.63 1.28 14.38
C LEU A 36 0.24 0.97 13.15
N ALA A 37 -0.34 1.00 11.95
CA ALA A 37 0.42 0.89 10.70
C ALA A 37 1.44 2.03 10.57
N GLY A 38 1.02 3.26 10.86
CA GLY A 38 1.89 4.44 10.83
C GLY A 38 3.04 4.38 11.83
N ASP A 39 2.77 3.91 13.06
CA ASP A 39 3.80 3.68 14.08
C ASP A 39 4.81 2.64 13.59
N TRP A 40 4.32 1.49 13.13
CA TRP A 40 5.17 0.43 12.59
C TRP A 40 6.03 0.91 11.40
N LEU A 41 5.47 1.72 10.50
CA LEU A 41 6.20 2.28 9.36
C LEU A 41 7.35 3.19 9.82
N ARG A 42 7.10 4.10 10.77
CA ARG A 42 8.14 4.98 11.32
C ARG A 42 9.26 4.23 12.03
N ASP A 43 8.92 3.15 12.73
CA ASP A 43 9.86 2.40 13.55
C ASP A 43 10.72 1.42 12.73
N THR A 44 10.23 0.96 11.58
CA THR A 44 10.82 -0.20 10.89
C THR A 44 11.21 0.03 9.43
N GLN A 45 10.70 1.08 8.79
CA GLN A 45 10.94 1.34 7.37
C GLN A 45 11.75 2.63 7.18
N PRO A 46 12.44 2.79 6.02
CA PRO A 46 12.99 4.08 5.63
C PRO A 46 11.92 5.18 5.61
N ALA A 47 12.36 6.42 5.72
CA ALA A 47 11.47 7.57 5.54
C ALA A 47 10.78 7.49 4.18
N ILE A 48 9.46 7.69 4.18
CA ILE A 48 8.66 7.67 2.96
C ILE A 48 8.89 8.98 2.20
N ASP A 49 9.34 8.88 0.95
CA ASP A 49 9.63 10.04 0.11
C ASP A 49 8.37 10.56 -0.59
N ALA A 50 7.45 9.65 -0.95
CA ALA A 50 6.19 9.99 -1.58
C ALA A 50 5.09 8.99 -1.27
N VAL A 51 3.84 9.47 -1.27
CA VAL A 51 2.63 8.66 -1.14
C VAL A 51 1.80 8.80 -2.42
N ARG A 52 1.38 7.68 -3.01
CA ARG A 52 0.27 7.63 -3.95
C ARG A 52 -0.94 7.00 -3.27
N CYS A 53 -2.04 7.71 -3.20
CA CYS A 53 -3.22 7.27 -2.45
C CYS A 53 -4.46 7.34 -3.34
N SER A 54 -5.29 6.31 -3.34
CA SER A 54 -6.62 6.46 -3.94
C SER A 54 -7.36 7.64 -3.33
N ASP A 55 -8.15 8.32 -4.14
CA ASP A 55 -8.92 9.49 -3.77
C ASP A 55 -10.19 9.20 -2.94
N SER A 56 -10.51 7.93 -2.66
CA SER A 56 -11.66 7.57 -1.81
C SER A 56 -11.51 8.06 -0.37
N VAL A 57 -12.63 8.32 0.31
CA VAL A 57 -12.62 8.83 1.69
C VAL A 57 -11.87 7.88 2.63
N ARG A 58 -12.14 6.57 2.55
CA ARG A 58 -11.46 5.56 3.39
C ARG A 58 -9.95 5.49 3.20
N THR A 59 -9.42 5.70 1.99
CA THR A 59 -7.96 5.68 1.74
C THR A 59 -7.31 6.96 2.24
N ARG A 60 -7.96 8.12 2.03
CA ARG A 60 -7.53 9.41 2.61
C ARG A 60 -7.51 9.38 4.14
N GLU A 61 -8.56 8.87 4.75
CA GLU A 61 -8.64 8.72 6.22
C GLU A 61 -7.62 7.68 6.74
N THR A 62 -7.32 6.64 5.97
CA THR A 62 -6.26 5.67 6.34
C THR A 62 -4.92 6.38 6.40
N LEU A 63 -4.56 7.13 5.35
CA LEU A 63 -3.33 7.91 5.30
C LEU A 63 -3.27 8.92 6.46
N ALA A 64 -4.32 9.69 6.68
CA ALA A 64 -4.36 10.67 7.77
C ALA A 64 -4.13 10.00 9.14
N ALA A 65 -4.77 8.85 9.38
CA ALA A 65 -4.61 8.11 10.63
C ALA A 65 -3.19 7.57 10.83
N THR A 66 -2.41 7.32 9.77
CA THR A 66 -1.01 6.91 9.91
C THR A 66 -0.12 7.98 10.55
N GLY A 67 -0.49 9.26 10.47
CA GLY A 67 0.34 10.38 10.94
C GLY A 67 1.60 10.63 10.10
N LEU A 68 1.70 10.06 8.90
CA LEU A 68 2.81 10.33 7.97
C LEU A 68 2.66 11.71 7.33
N THR A 69 3.79 12.38 7.06
CA THR A 69 3.84 13.75 6.54
C THR A 69 4.52 13.87 5.17
N ALA A 70 4.76 12.75 4.49
CA ALA A 70 5.37 12.73 3.16
C ALA A 70 4.46 13.39 2.11
N PRO A 71 5.00 13.96 1.02
CA PRO A 71 4.22 14.47 -0.11
C PRO A 71 3.21 13.43 -0.64
N VAL A 72 1.97 13.86 -0.85
CA VAL A 72 0.86 12.98 -1.23
C VAL A 72 0.31 13.35 -2.60
N HIS A 73 0.19 12.35 -3.47
CA HIS A 73 -0.55 12.41 -4.72
C HIS A 73 -1.81 11.57 -4.61
N TYR A 74 -2.97 12.21 -4.75
CA TYR A 74 -4.25 11.50 -4.78
C TYR A 74 -4.59 11.09 -6.21
N GLU A 75 -4.74 9.79 -6.42
CA GLU A 75 -4.84 9.16 -7.73
C GLU A 75 -6.20 8.46 -7.87
N PRO A 76 -7.15 9.04 -8.62
CA PRO A 76 -8.44 8.40 -8.87
C PRO A 76 -8.30 7.03 -9.53
N SER A 77 -7.26 6.84 -10.36
CA SER A 77 -6.96 5.59 -11.05
C SER A 77 -6.60 4.43 -10.14
N ILE A 78 -6.30 4.65 -8.84
CA ILE A 78 -6.05 3.57 -7.86
C ILE A 78 -7.37 2.95 -7.38
N TYR A 79 -8.49 3.68 -7.46
CA TYR A 79 -9.79 3.16 -7.06
C TYR A 79 -10.21 2.01 -7.99
N GLU A 80 -10.43 0.82 -7.43
CA GLU A 80 -10.77 -0.41 -8.19
C GLU A 80 -9.72 -0.81 -9.26
N ALA A 81 -8.47 -0.35 -9.11
CA ALA A 81 -7.40 -0.67 -10.04
C ALA A 81 -7.03 -2.17 -10.06
N SER A 82 -6.69 -2.67 -11.24
CA SER A 82 -6.03 -3.97 -11.40
C SER A 82 -4.57 -3.90 -10.95
N ALA A 83 -3.96 -5.06 -10.67
CA ALA A 83 -2.53 -5.13 -10.36
C ALA A 83 -1.66 -4.55 -11.48
N ARG A 84 -1.97 -4.89 -12.73
CA ARG A 84 -1.33 -4.32 -13.91
C ARG A 84 -1.35 -2.79 -13.92
N ALA A 85 -2.51 -2.17 -13.69
CA ALA A 85 -2.64 -0.71 -13.68
C ALA A 85 -1.84 -0.07 -12.53
N LEU A 86 -1.80 -0.73 -11.36
CA LEU A 86 -0.99 -0.26 -10.23
C LEU A 86 0.51 -0.39 -10.49
N ILE A 87 0.96 -1.47 -11.13
CA ILE A 87 2.36 -1.64 -11.55
C ILE A 87 2.75 -0.54 -12.55
N GLU A 88 1.93 -0.30 -13.58
CA GLU A 88 2.16 0.78 -14.54
C GLU A 88 2.24 2.15 -13.83
N LEU A 89 1.38 2.41 -12.83
CA LEU A 89 1.44 3.64 -12.02
C LEU A 89 2.72 3.76 -11.18
N ILE A 90 3.19 2.65 -10.61
CA ILE A 90 4.46 2.59 -9.86
C ILE A 90 5.62 2.90 -10.79
N GLN A 91 5.64 2.31 -11.99
CA GLN A 91 6.70 2.49 -12.98
C GLN A 91 6.83 3.94 -13.47
N LEU A 92 5.79 4.77 -13.33
CA LEU A 92 5.79 6.21 -13.63
C LEU A 92 6.29 7.09 -12.49
N CYS A 93 6.75 6.53 -11.37
CA CYS A 93 7.29 7.30 -10.26
C CYS A 93 8.71 7.84 -10.58
N ASP A 94 9.02 9.05 -10.10
CA ASP A 94 10.33 9.68 -10.28
C ASP A 94 11.40 8.86 -9.54
N ASP A 95 12.54 8.60 -10.20
CA ASP A 95 13.66 7.83 -9.63
C ASP A 95 14.29 8.46 -8.38
N LYS A 96 14.01 9.75 -8.10
CA LYS A 96 14.37 10.43 -6.85
C LYS A 96 13.57 9.93 -5.65
N VAL A 97 12.36 9.39 -5.87
CA VAL A 97 11.57 8.74 -4.82
C VAL A 97 12.19 7.38 -4.55
N ARG A 98 12.83 7.19 -3.40
CA ARG A 98 13.43 5.90 -3.01
C ARG A 98 12.45 5.04 -2.26
N THR A 99 11.58 5.63 -1.48
CA THR A 99 10.54 4.93 -0.71
C THR A 99 9.16 5.43 -1.10
N LEU A 100 8.40 4.58 -1.78
CA LEU A 100 7.04 4.87 -2.25
C LEU A 100 6.01 4.11 -1.41
N LEU A 101 5.07 4.82 -0.79
CA LEU A 101 3.88 4.22 -0.20
C LEU A 101 2.68 4.33 -1.16
N LEU A 102 2.07 3.20 -1.52
CA LEU A 102 0.84 3.15 -2.28
C LEU A 102 -0.32 2.65 -1.42
N ILE A 103 -1.35 3.48 -1.23
CA ILE A 103 -2.55 3.14 -0.44
C ILE A 103 -3.75 2.94 -1.37
N GLY A 104 -4.30 1.73 -1.36
CA GLY A 104 -5.39 1.36 -2.26
C GLY A 104 -6.33 0.27 -1.72
N HIS A 105 -6.86 -0.52 -2.65
CA HIS A 105 -7.99 -1.43 -2.40
C HIS A 105 -7.64 -2.89 -2.68
N SER A 106 -8.45 -3.79 -2.14
CA SER A 106 -8.46 -5.19 -2.55
C SER A 106 -9.35 -5.35 -3.79
N PRO A 107 -9.02 -6.22 -4.76
CA PRO A 107 -7.85 -7.11 -4.80
C PRO A 107 -6.58 -6.50 -5.39
N GLY A 108 -6.63 -5.27 -5.91
CA GLY A 108 -5.50 -4.63 -6.61
C GLY A 108 -4.19 -4.63 -5.80
N ILE A 109 -4.23 -4.17 -4.55
CA ILE A 109 -3.06 -4.14 -3.66
C ILE A 109 -2.43 -5.53 -3.43
N PRO A 110 -3.15 -6.55 -2.93
CA PRO A 110 -2.54 -7.86 -2.71
C PRO A 110 -2.03 -8.51 -3.99
N TRP A 111 -2.72 -8.33 -5.12
CA TRP A 111 -2.24 -8.89 -6.39
C TRP A 111 -1.00 -8.17 -6.90
N THR A 112 -0.92 -6.84 -6.77
CA THR A 112 0.29 -6.07 -7.09
C THR A 112 1.50 -6.59 -6.31
N ALA A 113 1.33 -6.78 -4.99
CA ALA A 113 2.39 -7.30 -4.13
C ALA A 113 2.83 -8.71 -4.56
N TRP A 114 1.86 -9.58 -4.85
CA TRP A 114 2.14 -10.94 -5.30
C TRP A 114 2.82 -10.99 -6.67
N GLU A 115 2.35 -10.19 -7.63
CA GLU A 115 2.87 -10.15 -9.00
C GLU A 115 4.32 -9.66 -9.02
N LEU A 116 4.64 -8.61 -8.27
CA LEU A 116 5.99 -8.05 -8.19
C LEU A 116 6.97 -8.95 -7.44
N ALA A 117 6.51 -9.77 -6.49
CA ALA A 117 7.38 -10.61 -5.65
C ALA A 117 8.13 -11.69 -6.45
N ALA A 118 9.45 -11.69 -6.35
CA ALA A 118 10.37 -12.70 -6.91
C ALA A 118 10.49 -13.95 -6.01
N ASN A 119 10.34 -13.77 -4.69
CA ASN A 119 10.57 -14.78 -3.64
C ASN A 119 9.24 -15.29 -3.03
N ARG A 120 8.38 -15.88 -3.87
CA ARG A 120 7.02 -16.30 -3.50
C ARG A 120 6.94 -17.50 -2.55
N ASP A 121 8.07 -18.13 -2.26
CA ASP A 121 8.26 -19.20 -1.29
C ASP A 121 8.65 -18.69 0.12
N SER A 122 8.91 -17.38 0.26
CA SER A 122 9.27 -16.76 1.54
C SER A 122 8.14 -16.84 2.58
N ALA A 123 8.49 -16.68 3.86
CA ALA A 123 7.52 -16.59 4.96
C ALA A 123 6.53 -15.42 4.76
N ALA A 124 7.03 -14.26 4.31
CA ALA A 124 6.20 -13.10 4.02
C ALA A 124 5.20 -13.37 2.88
N ALA A 125 5.63 -14.06 1.82
CA ALA A 125 4.76 -14.46 0.72
C ALA A 125 3.71 -15.50 1.16
N THR A 126 4.10 -16.43 2.03
CA THR A 126 3.18 -17.39 2.65
C THR A 126 2.08 -16.67 3.43
N ASP A 127 2.42 -15.70 4.27
CA ASP A 127 1.42 -14.95 5.05
C ASP A 127 0.51 -14.08 4.16
N LEU A 128 1.10 -13.40 3.17
CA LEU A 128 0.37 -12.62 2.18
C LEU A 128 -0.67 -13.49 1.44
N SER A 129 -0.26 -14.67 0.96
CA SER A 129 -1.11 -15.58 0.19
C SER A 129 -2.29 -16.13 1.01
N ARG A 130 -2.14 -16.24 2.33
CA ARG A 130 -3.22 -16.67 3.23
C ARG A 130 -4.32 -15.62 3.33
N LYS A 131 -3.95 -14.35 3.55
CA LYS A 131 -4.91 -13.25 3.67
C LYS A 131 -4.23 -11.87 3.64
N PHE A 132 -4.86 -10.92 2.94
CA PHE A 132 -4.51 -9.50 2.99
C PHE A 132 -5.64 -8.67 3.63
N PRO A 133 -5.74 -8.59 4.97
CA PRO A 133 -6.81 -7.85 5.65
C PRO A 133 -6.65 -6.32 5.49
N THR A 134 -7.65 -5.56 5.93
CA THR A 134 -7.58 -4.09 5.96
C THR A 134 -6.41 -3.61 6.82
N SER A 135 -5.83 -2.47 6.46
CA SER A 135 -4.59 -1.91 7.05
C SER A 135 -3.33 -2.76 6.88
N ALA A 136 -3.39 -3.96 6.27
CA ALA A 136 -2.20 -4.75 6.04
C ALA A 136 -1.26 -4.08 5.02
N LEU A 137 0.03 -4.37 5.17
CA LEU A 137 1.11 -3.83 4.36
C LEU A 137 1.97 -4.96 3.79
N ALA A 138 2.45 -4.79 2.57
CA ALA A 138 3.55 -5.55 2.00
C ALA A 138 4.69 -4.58 1.66
N VAL A 139 5.93 -4.97 1.97
CA VAL A 139 7.14 -4.20 1.64
C VAL A 139 7.96 -5.00 0.65
N LEU A 140 8.23 -4.37 -0.50
CA LEU A 140 9.07 -4.92 -1.54
C LEU A 140 10.31 -4.04 -1.75
N GLU A 141 11.46 -4.66 -1.95
CA GLU A 141 12.70 -3.98 -2.29
C GLU A 141 13.15 -4.31 -3.72
N PHE A 142 13.67 -3.31 -4.42
CA PHE A 142 14.11 -3.40 -5.81
C PHE A 142 15.54 -2.87 -5.93
N GLU A 143 16.44 -3.63 -6.54
CA GLU A 143 17.79 -3.14 -6.91
C GLU A 143 17.79 -2.38 -8.24
N ARG A 144 16.63 -1.89 -8.67
CA ARG A 144 16.36 -1.30 -9.98
C ARG A 144 15.40 -0.12 -9.85
N PRO A 145 15.45 0.86 -10.77
CA PRO A 145 14.55 2.00 -10.76
C PRO A 145 13.09 1.60 -10.97
N TRP A 146 12.17 2.50 -10.66
CA TRP A 146 10.72 2.25 -10.74
C TRP A 146 10.29 1.81 -12.13
N ALA A 147 10.84 2.42 -13.18
CA ALA A 147 10.54 2.08 -14.57
C ALA A 147 10.83 0.61 -14.94
N GLN A 148 11.56 -0.12 -14.09
CA GLN A 148 11.90 -1.54 -14.26
C GLN A 148 11.30 -2.42 -13.16
N ALA A 149 10.35 -1.92 -12.37
CA ALA A 149 9.60 -2.70 -11.38
C ALA A 149 8.61 -3.64 -12.08
N ASP A 150 9.14 -4.63 -12.79
CA ASP A 150 8.37 -5.62 -13.53
C ASP A 150 7.90 -6.76 -12.60
N PRO A 151 6.89 -7.55 -13.00
CA PRO A 151 6.49 -8.75 -12.25
C PRO A 151 7.68 -9.67 -11.96
N GLY A 152 7.77 -10.15 -10.72
CA GLY A 152 8.83 -11.06 -10.27
C GLY A 152 10.21 -10.43 -10.11
N THR A 153 10.31 -9.09 -10.01
CA THR A 153 11.60 -8.40 -9.85
C THR A 153 11.84 -7.80 -8.47
N GLY A 154 10.81 -7.72 -7.62
CA GLY A 154 10.90 -7.18 -6.26
C GLY A 154 11.06 -8.27 -5.22
N GLU A 155 11.91 -8.06 -4.23
CA GLU A 155 12.02 -8.95 -3.08
C GLU A 155 10.98 -8.56 -2.03
N LEU A 156 10.03 -9.45 -1.72
CA LEU A 156 9.06 -9.24 -0.64
C LEU A 156 9.76 -9.45 0.71
N THR A 157 10.14 -8.37 1.37
CA THR A 157 10.94 -8.40 2.61
C THR A 157 10.07 -8.43 3.86
N ARG A 158 8.86 -7.85 3.81
CA ARG A 158 7.93 -7.83 4.95
C ARG A 158 6.48 -7.99 4.49
N PHE A 159 5.70 -8.65 5.33
CA PHE A 159 4.24 -8.56 5.35
C PHE A 159 3.82 -8.26 6.79
N HIS A 160 2.97 -7.24 6.97
CA HIS A 160 2.57 -6.78 8.30
C HIS A 160 1.07 -6.57 8.39
N VAL A 161 0.47 -6.99 9.50
CA VAL A 161 -0.93 -6.75 9.83
C VAL A 161 -0.98 -6.03 11.19
N PRO A 162 -1.27 -4.72 11.21
CA PRO A 162 -1.40 -3.96 12.44
C PRO A 162 -2.62 -4.45 13.25
N ARG A 163 -2.47 -4.67 14.56
CA ARG A 163 -3.56 -5.16 15.43
C ARG A 163 -3.54 -4.51 16.81
#